data_AF-A0A926T8X3-F1
#
_entry.id   AF-A0A926T8X3-F1
#
_cell.length_a   1.000
_cell.length_b   1.000
_cell.length_c   1.000
_cell.angle_alpha   90.00
_cell.angle_beta   90.00
_cell.angle_gamma   90.00
#
_symmetry.space_group_name_H-M   'P 1'
#
loop_
_entity.id
_entity.type
_entity.pdbx_description
1 polymer ?
#
loop_
_entity_poly.entity_id
_entity_poly.type
_entity_poly.pdbx_seq_one_letter_code
_entity_poly.pdbx_strand_id
1 'polypeptide(L)' 'MILYLDNNQIRELTPLRSLTNIKHLNLDKNPMLTNKSFFVKPESICSF' A
#
# COMPACT_ATOMS: atom_id res chain seq x y z
N MET A 1 10.22 8.02 3.20
CA MET A 1 8.99 8.80 2.96
C MET A 1 7.80 7.99 3.46
N ILE A 2 6.77 8.65 3.98
CA ILE A 2 5.53 7.99 4.41
C ILE A 2 4.44 8.37 3.40
N LEU A 3 3.63 7.39 2.98
CA LEU A 3 2.50 7.59 2.08
C LEU A 3 1.23 7.04 2.73
N TYR A 4 0.21 7.88 2.84
CA TYR A 4 -1.10 7.53 3.39
C TYR A 4 -2.12 7.40 2.26
N LEU A 5 -2.67 6.20 2.12
CA LEU A 5 -3.71 5.84 1.14
C LEU A 5 -4.89 5.15 1.82
N ASP A 6 -5.00 5.28 3.15
CA ASP A 6 -6.08 4.71 3.92
C ASP A 6 -7.45 5.29 3.51
N ASN A 7 -8.52 4.52 3.77
CA ASN A 7 -9.91 4.91 3.48
C ASN A 7 -10.23 5.14 2.00
N ASN A 8 -9.60 4.38 1.10
CA ASN A 8 -9.88 4.44 -0.33
C ASN A 8 -10.50 3.14 -0.85
N GLN A 9 -10.76 3.10 -2.16
CA GLN A 9 -11.26 1.92 -2.87
C GLN A 9 -10.16 1.34 -3.77
N ILE A 10 -8.92 1.29 -3.26
CA ILE A 10 -7.78 0.81 -4.03
C ILE A 10 -7.94 -0.68 -4.28
N ARG A 11 -7.84 -1.07 -5.56
CA ARG A 11 -7.92 -2.46 -6.00
C ARG A 11 -6.55 -3.07 -6.24
N GLU A 12 -5.60 -2.25 -6.72
CA GLU A 12 -4.28 -2.69 -7.15
C GLU A 12 -3.21 -1.66 -6.84
N LEU A 13 -2.02 -2.14 -6.48
CA LEU A 13 -0.86 -1.31 -6.12
C LEU A 13 0.16 -1.19 -7.26
N THR A 14 -0.16 -1.72 -8.46
CA THR A 14 0.70 -1.69 -9.65
C THR A 14 1.32 -0.31 -9.92
N PRO A 15 0.59 0.82 -9.81
CA PRO A 15 1.15 2.15 -10.04
C PRO A 15 2.21 2.57 -9.03
N LEU A 16 2.22 1.98 -7.82
CA LEU A 16 3.16 2.33 -6.75
C LEU A 16 4.53 1.65 -6.92
N ARG A 17 4.67 0.72 -7.89
CA ARG A 17 5.90 -0.06 -8.10
C ARG A 17 7.13 0.80 -8.42
N SER A 18 6.92 1.97 -9.03
CA SER A 18 7.99 2.92 -9.35
C SER A 18 8.47 3.73 -8.14
N LEU A 19 7.72 3.72 -7.04
CA LEU A 19 8.02 4.51 -5.84
C LEU A 19 9.00 3.74 -4.94
N THR A 20 10.28 3.77 -5.31
CA THR A 20 11.35 3.00 -4.64
C THR A 20 11.74 3.52 -3.25
N ASN A 21 11.33 4.75 -2.88
CA ASN A 21 11.74 5.42 -1.64
C ASN A 21 10.67 5.45 -0.54
N ILE A 22 9.56 4.72 -0.72
CA ILE A 22 8.54 4.58 0.32
C ILE A 22 9.13 3.75 1.46
N LYS A 23 9.08 4.32 2.67
CA LYS A 23 9.49 3.66 3.91
C LYS A 23 8.28 3.08 4.65
N HIS A 24 7.15 3.80 4.59
CA HIS A 24 5.88 3.38 5.18
C HIS A 24 4.73 3.71 4.23
N LEU A 25 3.81 2.76 4.10
CA LEU A 25 2.62 2.82 3.29
C LEU A 25 1.43 2.40 4.16
N ASN A 26 0.48 3.32 4.36
CA ASN A 26 -0.78 2.99 5.02
C ASN A 26 -1.85 2.68 3.96
N LEU A 27 -2.44 1.49 4.04
CA LEU A 27 -3.50 1.00 3.15
C LEU A 27 -4.74 0.56 3.93
N ASP A 28 -4.89 1.00 5.18
CA ASP A 28 -6.01 0.65 6.02
C ASP A 28 -7.33 1.04 5.36
N LYS A 29 -8.38 0.26 5.65
CA LYS A 29 -9.73 0.53 5.14
C LYS A 29 -9.81 0.67 3.62
N ASN A 30 -9.02 -0.14 2.89
CA ASN A 30 -9.19 -0.38 1.46
C ASN A 30 -9.84 -1.75 1.22
N PRO A 31 -11.19 -1.85 1.20
CA PRO A 31 -11.89 -3.13 1.17
C PRO A 31 -11.72 -3.92 -0.14
N MET A 32 -11.34 -3.23 -1.22
CA MET A 32 -11.11 -3.84 -2.53
C MET A 32 -9.67 -4.34 -2.71
N LEU A 33 -8.79 -4.04 -1.76
CA LEU A 33 -7.38 -4.40 -1.84
C LEU A 33 -7.18 -5.83 -1.31
N THR A 34 -7.14 -6.79 -2.24
CA THR A 34 -7.01 -8.22 -1.92
C THR A 34 -5.56 -8.71 -1.95
N ASN A 35 -4.64 -7.98 -2.57
CA ASN A 35 -3.23 -8.36 -2.69
C ASN A 35 -2.31 -7.21 -2.26
N LYS A 36 -1.95 -7.19 -0.98
CA LYS A 36 -1.08 -6.17 -0.38
C LYS A 36 0.40 -6.48 -0.61
N SER A 37 0.78 -7.75 -0.59
CA SER A 37 2.15 -8.19 -0.33
C SER A 37 3.00 -8.50 -1.56
N PHE A 38 2.39 -8.70 -2.74
CA PHE A 38 3.18 -9.14 -3.90
C PHE A 38 4.00 -8.02 -4.56
N PHE A 39 3.58 -6.76 -4.42
CA PHE A 39 4.14 -5.64 -5.20
C PHE A 39 4.84 -4.57 -4.35
N VAL A 40 4.67 -4.62 -3.03
CA VAL A 40 5.30 -3.71 -2.07
C VAL A 40 5.88 -4.56 -0.95
N LYS A 41 7.07 -4.19 -0.47
CA LYS A 41 7.73 -4.89 0.64
C LYS A 41 6.78 -5.02 1.83
N PRO A 42 6.53 -6.23 2.36
CA PRO A 42 5.60 -6.44 3.48
C PRO A 42 5.94 -5.56 4.69
N GLU A 43 7.23 -5.30 4.92
CA GLU A 43 7.74 -4.49 6.03
C GLU A 43 7.40 -3.00 5.89
N SER A 44 7.08 -2.55 4.67
CA SER A 44 6.68 -1.17 4.40
C SER A 44 5.17 -0.95 4.52
N ILE A 45 4.37 -2.00 4.67
CA ILE A 45 2.91 -1.92 4.75
C ILE A 45 2.46 -1.95 6.21
N CYS A 46 1.83 -0.89 6.68
CA CYS A 46 1.07 -0.94 7.93
C CYS A 46 -0.34 -1.45 7.64
N SER A 47 -0.81 -2.40 8.45
CA SER A 47 -2.18 -2.92 8.42
C SER A 47 -2.63 -3.06 9.87
N PHE A 48 -3.55 -2.20 10.34
CA PHE A 48 -4.19 -2.34 11.65
C PHE A 48 -5.72 -2.31 11.52
#